data_AF-A0A957RDL4-F1
#
_entry.id   AF-A0A957RDL4-F1
#
_cell.length_a   1.000
_cell.length_b   1.000
_cell.length_c   1.000
_cell.angle_alpha   90.00
_cell.angle_beta   90.00
_cell.angle_gamma   90.00
#
_symmetry.space_group_name_H-M   'P 1'
#
loop_
_entity.id
_entity.type
_entity.pdbx_description
1 polymer ?
#
loop_
_entity_poly.entity_id
_entity_poly.type
_entity_poly.pdbx_seq_one_letter_code
_entity_poly.pdbx_strand_id
1 'polypeptide(L)' 'MQLSQDEVRHVAELAKLQLTDAEVAQFTEQLSAVLDYAERLREVDTGHVPPTP' A
#
# COMPACT_ATOMS: atom_id res chain seq x y z
N MET A 1 3.05 -0.64 -9.39
CA MET A 1 1.74 -1.18 -9.02
C MET A 1 0.78 -0.05 -8.66
N GLN A 2 -0.37 0.00 -9.33
CA GLN A 2 -1.38 1.03 -9.09
C GLN A 2 -2.54 0.46 -8.26
N LEU A 3 -2.85 1.10 -7.13
CA LEU A 3 -4.03 0.75 -6.33
C LEU A 3 -5.31 1.22 -7.01
N SER A 4 -6.37 0.44 -6.82
CA SER A 4 -7.75 0.84 -7.09
C SER A 4 -8.36 1.58 -5.90
N GLN A 5 -9.39 2.38 -6.16
CA GLN A 5 -10.14 3.06 -5.08
C GLN A 5 -10.79 2.05 -4.13
N ASP A 6 -11.22 0.90 -4.63
CA ASP A 6 -11.82 -0.16 -3.82
C ASP A 6 -10.80 -0.78 -2.85
N GLU A 7 -9.56 -0.97 -3.28
CA GLU A 7 -8.47 -1.42 -2.40
C GLU A 7 -8.16 -0.39 -1.32
N VAL A 8 -8.12 0.90 -1.67
CA VAL A 8 -7.91 1.98 -0.68
C VAL A 8 -9.05 2.01 0.35
N ARG A 9 -10.30 1.85 -0.08
CA ARG A 9 -11.46 1.77 0.83
C ARG A 9 -11.38 0.54 1.72
N HIS A 10 -10.95 -0.60 1.18
CA HIS A 10 -10.80 -1.82 1.96
C HIS A 10 -9.71 -1.68 3.04
N VAL A 11 -8.55 -1.10 2.68
CA VAL A 11 -7.48 -0.81 3.65
C VAL A 11 -7.95 0.18 4.72
N ALA A 12 -8.71 1.21 4.33
CA ALA A 12 -9.28 2.16 5.28
C ALA A 12 -10.26 1.51 6.26
N GLU A 13 -11.10 0.57 5.79
CA GLU A 13 -12.01 -0.21 6.63
C GLU A 13 -11.27 -1.07 7.66
N LEU A 14 -10.18 -1.73 7.23
CA LEU A 14 -9.31 -2.52 8.10
C LEU A 14 -8.66 -1.64 9.17
N ALA A 15 -8.23 -0.44 8.79
CA ALA A 15 -7.63 0.56 9.67
C ALA A 15 -8.65 1.35 10.51
N LYS A 16 -9.96 1.11 10.33
CA LYS A 16 -11.06 1.88 10.97
C LYS A 16 -10.98 3.38 10.70
N LEU A 17 -10.53 3.76 9.50
CA LEU A 17 -10.51 5.13 9.02
C LEU A 17 -11.73 5.42 8.15
N GLN A 18 -12.42 6.52 8.42
CA GLN A 18 -13.43 7.04 7.50
C GLN A 18 -12.76 8.01 6.54
N LEU A 19 -12.89 7.73 5.24
CA LEU A 19 -12.35 8.55 4.17
C LEU A 19 -13.47 9.06 3.29
N THR A 20 -13.38 10.32 2.89
CA THR A 20 -14.21 10.91 1.85
C THR A 20 -13.75 10.46 0.46
N ASP A 21 -14.60 10.61 -0.56
CA ASP A 21 -14.25 10.21 -1.93
C ASP A 21 -13.03 11.00 -2.48
N ALA A 22 -12.87 12.25 -2.07
CA ALA A 22 -11.73 13.08 -2.43
C ALA A 22 -10.43 12.56 -1.78
N GLU A 23 -10.49 12.18 -0.51
CA GLU A 23 -9.35 11.57 0.20
C GLU A 23 -9.01 10.19 -0.38
N VAL A 24 -10.01 9.39 -0.76
CA VAL A 24 -9.77 8.10 -1.44
C VAL A 24 -9.02 8.32 -2.75
N ALA A 25 -9.42 9.29 -3.58
CA ALA A 25 -8.71 9.60 -4.82
C ALA A 25 -7.26 10.03 -4.56
N GLN A 26 -7.05 10.94 -3.59
CA GLN A 26 -5.71 11.40 -3.21
C GLN A 26 -4.84 10.26 -2.69
N PHE A 27 -5.36 9.43 -1.77
CA PHE A 27 -4.61 8.34 -1.17
C PHE A 27 -4.34 7.21 -2.17
N THR A 28 -5.18 7.03 -3.17
CA THR A 28 -4.93 6.07 -4.26
C THR A 28 -3.61 6.40 -4.98
N GLU A 29 -3.39 7.67 -5.34
CA GLU A 29 -2.15 8.10 -5.98
C GLU A 29 -0.95 7.99 -5.05
N GLN A 30 -1.10 8.47 -3.81
CA GLN A 30 -0.01 8.50 -2.83
C GLN A 30 0.45 7.08 -2.43
N LEU A 31 -0.49 6.18 -2.15
CA LEU A 31 -0.18 4.81 -1.76
C LEU A 31 0.42 4.01 -2.93
N SER A 32 -0.03 4.25 -4.15
CA SER A 32 0.57 3.64 -5.35
C SER A 32 2.05 3.99 -5.46
N ALA A 33 2.42 5.27 -5.28
CA ALA A 33 3.81 5.71 -5.31
C ALA A 33 4.67 5.10 -4.18
N VAL A 34 4.10 4.92 -2.98
CA VAL A 34 4.80 4.28 -1.85
C VAL A 34 5.04 2.79 -2.13
N LEU A 35 4.05 2.09 -2.68
CA LEU A 35 4.21 0.68 -3.05
C LEU A 35 5.20 0.50 -4.19
N ASP A 36 5.18 1.38 -5.19
CA ASP A 36 6.18 1.42 -6.27
C ASP A 36 7.60 1.52 -5.71
N TYR A 37 7.80 2.41 -4.74
CA TYR A 37 9.08 2.53 -4.06
C TYR A 37 9.44 1.25 -3.29
N ALA A 38 8.46 0.65 -2.60
CA ALA A 38 8.66 -0.59 -1.85
C ALA A 38 8.94 -1.81 -2.76
N GLU A 39 8.52 -1.80 -4.04
CA GLU A 39 8.83 -2.88 -4.98
C GLU A 39 10.34 -3.08 -5.15
N ARG A 40 11.14 -2.01 -4.98
CA ARG A 40 12.61 -2.08 -5.02
C ARG A 40 13.18 -3.05 -3.99
N LEU A 41 12.48 -3.27 -2.87
CA LEU A 41 12.91 -4.24 -1.85
C LEU A 41 12.83 -5.69 -2.36
N ARG A 42 12.00 -5.98 -3.37
CA ARG A 42 11.90 -7.33 -3.97
C ARG A 42 13.14 -7.72 -4.77
N GLU A 43 13.98 -6.75 -5.14
CA GLU A 43 15.24 -7.02 -5.86
C GLU A 43 16.29 -7.68 -4.95
N VAL A 44 16.09 -7.63 -3.63
CA VAL A 44 17.00 -8.20 -2.64
C VAL A 44 16.57 -9.63 -2.30
N ASP A 45 17.49 -10.58 -2.49
CA ASP A 45 17.25 -11.97 -2.08
C ASP A 45 17.23 -12.10 -0.55
N THR A 46 16.07 -12.46 -0.03
CA THR A 46 15.84 -12.70 1.40
C THR A 46 15.55 -14.17 1.71
N GLY A 47 15.68 -15.08 0.73
CA GLY A 47 15.30 -16.50 0.88
C GLY A 47 16.12 -17.27 1.92
N HIS A 48 17.29 -16.77 2.28
CA HIS A 48 18.20 -17.39 3.25
C HIS A 48 18.21 -16.71 4.63
N VAL A 49 17.44 -15.64 4.82
CA VAL A 49 17.42 -14.86 6.05
C VAL A 49 16.04 -14.99 6.70
N PRO A 50 15.94 -15.49 7.95
CA PRO A 50 14.66 -15.56 8.64
C PRO A 50 14.13 -14.16 8.98
N PRO A 51 12.80 -13.95 9.03
CA PRO A 51 12.22 -12.69 9.49
C PRO A 51 12.66 -12.34 10.91
N THR A 52 12.94 -11.07 11.16
CA THR A 52 13.25 -10.57 12.51
C THR A 52 11.95 -10.48 13.34
N PRO A 53 11.93 -11.01 14.57
CA PRO A 53 10.75 -10.97 15.46
C PRO A 53 10.45 -9.59 16.05
#